data_AF-F0ELQ8-F1
#
_entry.id   AF-F0ELQ8-F1
#
_cell.length_a   1.000
_cell.length_b   1.000
_cell.length_c   1.000
_cell.angle_alpha   90.00
_cell.angle_beta   90.00
_cell.angle_gamma   90.00
#
_symmetry.space_group_name_H-M   'P 1'
#
loop_
_entity.id
_entity.type
_entity.pdbx_description
1 polymer ?
#
loop_
_entity_poly.entity_id
_entity_poly.type
_entity_poly.pdbx_seq_one_letter_code
_entity_poly.pdbx_strand_id
1 'polypeptide(L)' 'MTVSFKRFFQLFLFYFLSILVAYGLIAFLAVDNFWLVVCLMTIVGYLTLGIPLTLLSLKKKK' A
#
# COMPACT_ATOMS: atom_id res chain seq x y z
N MET A 1 -21.23 -14.12 -2.83
CA MET A 1 -20.04 -14.13 -1.94
C MET A 1 -19.95 -12.76 -1.27
N THR A 2 -20.60 -12.57 -0.12
CA THR A 2 -20.57 -11.30 0.63
C THR A 2 -19.18 -11.12 1.24
N VAL A 3 -18.43 -10.13 0.76
CA VAL A 3 -17.19 -9.73 1.43
C VAL A 3 -17.60 -9.19 2.80
N SER A 4 -17.18 -9.84 3.89
CA SER A 4 -17.52 -9.35 5.22
C SER A 4 -16.94 -7.95 5.40
N PHE A 5 -17.72 -7.03 5.99
CA PHE A 5 -17.31 -5.64 6.20
C PHE A 5 -15.93 -5.52 6.86
N LYS A 6 -15.63 -6.44 7.79
CA LYS A 6 -14.32 -6.55 8.46
C LYS A 6 -13.16 -6.69 7.47
N ARG A 7 -13.32 -7.52 6.43
CA ARG A 7 -12.27 -7.76 5.42
C ARG A 7 -12.12 -6.57 4.47
N PHE A 8 -13.21 -5.90 4.11
CA PHE A 8 -13.17 -4.66 3.34
C PHE A 8 -12.45 -3.55 4.10
N PHE A 9 -12.81 -3.35 5.37
CA PHE A 9 -12.20 -2.33 6.21
C PHE A 9 -10.71 -2.58 6.45
N GLN A 10 -10.30 -3.84 6.61
CA GLN A 10 -8.89 -4.22 6.71
C GLN A 10 -8.10 -3.87 5.42
N LEU A 11 -8.65 -4.18 4.24
CA LEU A 11 -8.05 -3.81 2.95
C LEU A 11 -7.95 -2.30 2.78
N PHE A 12 -9.01 -1.56 3.14
CA PHE A 12 -9.03 -0.11 3.12
C PHE A 12 -7.95 0.49 4.03
N LEU A 13 -7.81 -0.05 5.25
CA LEU A 13 -6.79 0.40 6.20
C LEU A 13 -5.38 0.19 5.65
N PHE A 14 -5.09 -0.98 5.07
CA PHE A 14 -3.79 -1.23 4.43
C PHE A 14 -3.51 -0.30 3.25
N TYR A 15 -4.54 -0.01 2.45
CA TYR A 15 -4.42 0.93 1.35
C TYR A 15 -4.13 2.35 1.82
N PHE A 16 -4.88 2.81 2.82
CA PHE A 16 -4.69 4.13 3.42
C PHE A 16 -3.29 4.29 4.03
N LEU A 17 -2.83 3.32 4.83
CA LEU A 17 -1.48 3.30 5.40
C LEU A 17 -0.40 3.31 4.32
N SER A 18 -0.59 2.54 3.25
CA SER A 18 0.37 2.50 2.14
C SER A 18 0.55 3.85 1.46
N ILE A 19 -0.54 4.59 1.23
CA ILE A 19 -0.46 5.95 0.67
C ILE A 19 0.26 6.88 1.64
N LEU A 20 -0.06 6.80 2.94
CA LEU A 20 0.53 7.62 3.98
C LEU A 20 2.05 7.42 4.07
N VAL A 21 2.50 6.16 4.02
CA VAL A 21 3.93 5.80 4.01
C VAL A 21 4.62 6.30 2.75
N ALA A 22 4.02 6.08 1.58
CA ALA A 22 4.60 6.53 0.31
C ALA A 22 4.73 8.06 0.25
N TYR A 23 3.68 8.79 0.66
CA TYR A 23 3.71 10.24 0.71
C TYR A 23 4.71 10.77 1.75
N GLY A 24 4.72 10.19 2.95
CA GLY A 24 5.67 10.57 3.99
C GLY A 24 7.12 10.38 3.57
N LEU A 25 7.43 9.29 2.85
CA LEU A 25 8.77 9.04 2.33
C LEU A 25 9.16 10.06 1.26
N ILE A 26 8.27 10.38 0.33
CA ILE A 26 8.54 11.38 -0.72
C ILE A 26 8.73 12.78 -0.12
N ALA A 27 7.89 13.15 0.84
CA ALA A 27 8.01 14.41 1.56
C ALA A 27 9.33 14.48 2.34
N PHE A 28 9.76 13.37 2.95
CA PHE A 28 11.04 13.29 3.66
C PHE A 28 12.25 13.43 2.72
N LEU A 29 12.19 12.86 1.51
CA LEU A 29 13.25 12.99 0.51
C LEU A 29 13.25 14.34 -0.23
N ALA A 30 12.29 15.24 0.04
CA ALA A 30 12.13 16.53 -0.62
C ALA A 30 12.22 16.43 -2.16
N VAL A 31 11.52 15.45 -2.74
CA VAL A 31 11.55 15.21 -4.17
C VAL A 31 10.58 16.16 -4.88
N ASP A 32 11.12 17.15 -5.58
CA ASP A 32 10.31 18.13 -6.32
C ASP A 32 9.99 17.69 -7.76
N ASN A 33 10.68 16.66 -8.28
CA ASN A 33 10.46 16.16 -9.63
C ASN A 33 9.21 15.29 -9.70
N PHE A 34 8.17 15.78 -10.39
CA PHE A 34 6.89 15.10 -10.56
C PHE A 34 7.01 13.65 -11.04
N TRP A 35 7.84 13.37 -12.04
CA TRP A 35 8.00 12.01 -12.56
C TRP A 35 8.63 11.07 -11.53
N LEU A 36 9.59 11.59 -10.76
CA LEU A 36 10.28 10.83 -9.71
C LEU A 36 9.32 10.56 -8.54
N VAL A 37 8.49 11.53 -8.17
CA VAL A 37 7.40 11.39 -7.20
C VAL A 37 6.43 10.28 -7.61
N VAL A 38 5.96 10.29 -8.87
CA VAL A 38 5.01 9.28 -9.37
C VAL A 38 5.64 7.89 -9.38
N CYS A 39 6.89 7.75 -9.82
CA CYS A 39 7.60 6.47 -9.79
C CYS A 39 7.78 5.95 -8.36
N LEU A 40 8.23 6.80 -7.42
CA LEU A 40 8.42 6.42 -6.03
C LEU A 40 7.10 6.07 -5.34
N MET A 41 6.04 6.85 -5.55
CA MET A 41 4.72 6.54 -5.01
C MET A 41 4.23 5.17 -5.48
N THR A 42 4.43 4.86 -6.76
CA THR A 42 4.01 3.59 -7.34
C THR A 42 4.79 2.42 -6.76
N ILE A 43 6.12 2.53 -6.69
CA ILE A 43 7.00 1.46 -6.18
C ILE A 43 6.75 1.23 -4.68
N VAL A 44 6.80 2.30 -3.88
CA VAL A 44 6.62 2.22 -2.43
C VAL A 44 5.20 1.77 -2.11
N GLY A 45 4.19 2.33 -2.77
CA GLY A 45 2.80 1.92 -2.61
C GLY A 45 2.60 0.44 -2.92
N TYR A 46 3.15 -0.04 -4.04
CA TYR A 46 3.07 -1.45 -4.40
C TYR A 46 3.76 -2.36 -3.39
N LEU A 47 4.94 -2.00 -2.88
CA LEU A 47 5.64 -2.81 -1.87
C LEU A 47 4.87 -2.86 -0.55
N THR A 48 4.37 -1.71 -0.09
CA THR A 48 3.72 -1.58 1.21
C THR A 48 2.35 -2.29 1.24
N LEU A 49 1.62 -2.33 0.11
CA LEU A 49 0.38 -3.09 -0.04
C LEU A 49 0.61 -4.55 -0.47
N GLY A 50 1.48 -4.75 -1.46
CA GLY A 50 1.66 -6.03 -2.14
C GLY A 50 2.27 -7.10 -1.24
N ILE A 51 3.24 -6.74 -0.39
CA ILE A 51 3.87 -7.67 0.55
C ILE A 51 2.85 -8.26 1.55
N PRO A 52 2.12 -7.44 2.35
CA PRO A 52 1.16 -7.98 3.31
C PRO A 52 0.00 -8.71 2.63
N LEU A 53 -0.47 -8.26 1.46
CA LEU A 53 -1.52 -8.95 0.72
C LEU A 53 -1.09 -10.31 0.18
N THR A 54 0.14 -10.40 -0.34
CA THR A 54 0.72 -11.66 -0.81
C THR A 54 0.89 -12.65 0.36
N LEU A 55 1.39 -12.17 1.51
CA LEU A 55 1.51 -12.98 2.72
C LEU A 55 0.16 -13.48 3.25
N LEU A 56 -0.87 -12.62 3.26
CA LEU A 56 -2.23 -13.00 3.65
C LEU A 56 -2.84 -14.03 2.69
N SER A 57 -2.58 -13.89 1.39
CA SER A 57 -3.03 -14.83 0.36
C SER A 57 -2.39 -16.21 0.52
N LEU A 58 -1.07 -16.24 0.78
CA LEU A 58 -0.33 -17.49 1.03
C LEU A 58 -0.79 -18.19 2.30
N LYS A 59 -1.02 -17.44 3.39
CA LYS A 59 -1.54 -18.02 4.65
C LYS A 59 -2.94 -18.62 4.52
N LYS A 60 -3.75 -18.13 3.58
CA LYS A 60 -5.13 -18.59 3.36
C LYS A 60 -5.23 -19.88 2.54
N LYS A 61 -4.12 -20.35 1.96
CA LYS A 61 -4.02 -21.62 1.20
C LYS A 61 -3.56 -22.83 2.05
N LYS A 62 -3.41 -22.65 3.36
CA LYS A 62 -3.34 -23.76 4.34
C LYS A 62 -4.70 -23.87 5.04
#